data_AF-A0A2Z3H402-F1
#
_entry.id   AF-A0A2Z3H402-F1
#
_cell.length_a   1.000
_cell.length_b   1.000
_cell.length_c   1.000
_cell.angle_alpha   90.00
_cell.angle_beta   90.00
_cell.angle_gamma   90.00
#
_symmetry.space_group_name_H-M   'P 1'
#
loop_
_entity.id
_entity.type
_entity.pdbx_description
1 polymer ?
#
loop_
_entity_poly.entity_id
_entity_poly.type
_entity_poly.pdbx_seq_one_letter_code
_entity_poly.pdbx_strand_id
1 'polypeptide(L)'
;MTITSSTRNALTTRTTKRHTKRVVLAGRFAQAAKLTEQLSALGWEVHTLTTGRDIHAAAAATAPHAVLVPEVAGDESGYLACAKLRHTLPNLKVVVVGSERTPKREALAQFVGAGFVAETDGVNGLVAAVS
;
A
#
# COMPACT_ATOMS: atom_id res chain seq x y z
N MET A 1 48.07 14.22 -40.66
CA MET A 1 46.61 14.19 -40.41
C MET A 1 46.17 12.74 -40.50
N THR A 2 45.88 12.10 -39.37
CA THR A 2 45.29 10.75 -39.30
C THR A 2 44.28 10.78 -38.17
N ILE A 3 42.99 10.66 -38.51
CA ILE A 3 41.89 10.81 -37.56
C ILE A 3 41.50 9.42 -37.05
N THR A 4 41.61 9.28 -35.74
CA THR A 4 41.16 8.17 -34.89
C THR A 4 39.67 7.87 -35.12
N SER A 5 39.28 6.60 -35.14
CA SER A 5 37.86 6.21 -35.01
C SER A 5 37.75 4.99 -34.10
N SER A 6 37.71 5.26 -32.80
CA SER A 6 37.34 4.31 -31.76
C SER A 6 35.89 3.91 -31.93
N THR A 7 35.65 2.62 -32.17
CA THR A 7 34.31 2.03 -32.10
C THR A 7 33.92 1.90 -30.63
N ARG A 8 33.11 2.84 -30.13
CA ARG A 8 32.44 2.70 -28.82
C ARG A 8 31.21 1.81 -29.01
N ASN A 9 31.32 0.55 -28.60
CA ASN A 9 30.15 -0.29 -28.32
C ASN A 9 29.39 0.32 -27.15
N ALA A 10 28.31 1.04 -27.44
CA ALA A 10 27.33 1.43 -26.44
C ALA A 10 26.53 0.18 -26.05
N LEU A 11 26.86 -0.44 -24.91
CA LEU A 11 25.92 -1.32 -24.23
C LEU A 11 24.70 -0.47 -23.87
N THR A 12 23.62 -0.65 -24.63
CA THR A 12 22.29 -0.19 -24.24
C THR A 12 21.82 -1.11 -23.11
N THR A 13 22.22 -0.79 -21.88
CA THR A 13 21.50 -1.26 -20.69
C THR A 13 20.13 -0.62 -20.74
N ARG A 14 19.19 -1.31 -21.37
CA ARG A 14 17.76 -1.04 -21.28
C ARG A 14 17.36 -1.29 -19.82
N THR A 15 17.46 -0.26 -18.98
CA THR A 15 16.98 -0.30 -17.60
C THR A 15 15.47 -0.53 -17.66
N THR A 16 15.06 -1.78 -17.52
CA THR A 16 13.67 -2.14 -17.31
C THR A 16 13.24 -1.44 -16.04
N LYS A 17 12.47 -0.35 -16.18
CA LYS A 17 11.86 0.38 -15.07
C LYS A 17 10.95 -0.61 -14.35
N ARG A 18 11.49 -1.29 -13.33
CA ARG A 18 10.74 -2.29 -12.56
C ARG A 18 9.56 -1.53 -11.97
N HIS A 19 8.34 -1.92 -12.32
CA HIS A 19 7.13 -1.37 -11.70
C HIS A 19 7.16 -1.78 -10.22
N THR A 20 7.75 -0.93 -9.38
CA THR A 20 7.76 -1.08 -7.93
C THR A 20 6.30 -0.98 -7.47
N LYS A 21 5.79 -2.06 -6.86
CA LYS A 21 4.48 -2.02 -6.21
C LYS A 21 4.55 -1.00 -5.09
N ARG A 22 3.49 -0.21 -4.93
CA ARG A 22 3.39 0.83 -3.91
C ARG A 22 2.30 0.48 -2.91
N VAL A 23 2.56 0.74 -1.64
CA VAL A 23 1.56 0.62 -0.59
C VAL A 23 1.50 1.90 0.22
N VAL A 24 0.30 2.28 0.65
CA VAL A 24 0.10 3.36 1.62
C VAL A 24 -0.33 2.77 2.96
N LEU A 25 0.39 3.10 4.03
CA LEU A 25 0.04 2.79 5.42
C LEU A 25 -0.62 4.03 6.03
N ALA A 26 -1.94 4.07 6.08
CA ALA A 26 -2.69 5.25 6.50
C ALA A 26 -3.06 5.18 7.98
N GLY A 27 -2.16 5.59 8.87
CA GLY A 27 -2.39 5.60 10.32
C GLY A 27 -1.32 4.83 11.08
N ARG A 28 -1.64 4.46 12.32
CA ARG A 28 -0.73 3.71 13.21
C ARG A 28 -1.20 2.27 13.33
N PHE A 29 -0.26 1.35 13.12
CA PHE A 29 -0.45 -0.08 13.32
C PHE A 29 0.66 -0.57 14.24
N ALA A 30 0.37 -1.53 15.12
CA ALA A 30 1.38 -2.11 16.01
C ALA A 30 2.57 -2.70 15.24
N GLN A 31 2.32 -3.15 14.01
CA GLN A 31 3.30 -3.87 13.18
C GLN A 31 3.82 -3.06 11.98
N ALA A 32 3.53 -1.76 11.92
CA ALA A 32 3.88 -0.91 10.78
C ALA A 32 5.38 -0.96 10.41
N ALA A 33 6.27 -0.97 11.41
CA ALA A 33 7.71 -1.05 11.17
C ALA A 33 8.13 -2.37 10.51
N LYS A 34 7.68 -3.50 11.07
CA LYS A 34 7.95 -4.84 10.53
C LYS A 34 7.35 -5.01 9.14
N LEU A 35 6.14 -4.51 8.92
CA LEU A 35 5.48 -4.53 7.63
C LEU A 35 6.27 -3.73 6.59
N THR A 36 6.73 -2.54 6.97
CA THR A 36 7.55 -1.68 6.10
C THR A 36 8.84 -2.38 5.71
N GLU A 37 9.53 -2.99 6.68
CA GLU A 37 10.76 -3.76 6.45
C GLU A 37 10.52 -4.93 5.49
N GLN A 38 9.50 -5.76 5.73
CA GLN A 38 9.20 -6.91 4.89
C GLN A 38 8.80 -6.50 3.46
N LEU A 39 7.94 -5.50 3.30
CA LEU A 39 7.53 -5.03 1.97
C LEU A 39 8.69 -4.38 1.22
N SER A 40 9.55 -3.61 1.91
CA SER A 40 10.75 -3.04 1.32
C SER A 40 11.72 -4.14 0.85
N ALA A 41 11.90 -5.20 1.64
CA ALA A 41 12.70 -6.37 1.25
C ALA A 41 12.13 -7.10 0.02
N LEU A 42 10.80 -7.04 -0.19
CA LEU A 42 10.13 -7.53 -1.40
C LEU A 42 10.20 -6.55 -2.59
N GLY A 43 10.86 -5.39 -2.42
CA GLY A 43 11.00 -4.37 -3.46
C GLY A 43 9.75 -3.50 -3.64
N TRP A 44 8.92 -3.36 -2.60
CA TRP A 44 7.80 -2.42 -2.60
C TRP A 44 8.24 -1.04 -2.10
N GLU A 45 7.60 0.00 -2.60
CA GLU A 45 7.69 1.34 -2.06
C GLU A 45 6.57 1.55 -1.03
N VAL A 46 6.94 1.90 0.21
CA VAL A 46 6.01 2.03 1.34
C VAL A 46 5.87 3.51 1.70
N HIS A 47 4.67 4.04 1.60
CA HIS A 47 4.34 5.41 2.01
C HIS A 47 3.54 5.39 3.30
N THR A 48 4.08 5.93 4.38
CA THR A 48 3.37 6.04 5.66
C THR A 48 2.74 7.42 5.80
N LEU A 49 1.43 7.45 6.08
CA LEU A 49 0.71 8.67 6.42
C LEU A 49 0.43 8.65 7.92
N THR A 50 0.95 9.65 8.63
CA THR A 50 0.59 9.90 10.01
C THR A 50 -0.73 10.69 10.08
N THR A 51 -1.38 10.65 11.24
CA THR A 51 -2.68 11.25 11.54
C THR A 51 -2.84 12.67 10.97
N GLY A 52 -3.97 12.93 10.29
CA GLY A 52 -4.35 14.26 9.78
C GLY A 52 -4.01 14.52 8.31
N ARG A 53 -3.24 13.65 7.64
CA ARG A 53 -3.08 13.72 6.17
C ARG A 53 -4.23 13.04 5.46
N ASP A 54 -4.70 13.69 4.39
CA ASP A 54 -5.75 13.17 3.54
C ASP A 54 -5.27 11.93 2.78
N ILE A 55 -5.87 10.79 3.11
CA ILE A 55 -5.59 9.48 2.50
C ILE A 55 -5.93 9.52 1.01
N HIS A 56 -6.94 10.28 0.59
CA HIS A 56 -7.32 10.41 -0.81
C HIS A 56 -6.25 11.12 -1.63
N ALA A 57 -5.78 12.27 -1.14
CA ALA A 57 -4.74 13.04 -1.81
C ALA A 57 -3.45 12.20 -1.97
N ALA A 58 -3.08 11.45 -0.94
CA ALA A 58 -1.92 10.56 -0.99
C ALA A 58 -2.12 9.38 -1.96
N ALA A 59 -3.29 8.74 -1.95
CA ALA A 59 -3.60 7.65 -2.88
C ALA A 59 -3.62 8.14 -4.34
N ALA A 60 -4.18 9.32 -4.60
CA ALA A 60 -4.17 9.93 -5.93
C ALA A 60 -2.74 10.27 -6.40
N ALA A 61 -1.91 10.83 -5.53
CA ALA A 61 -0.55 11.25 -5.87
C ALA A 61 0.42 10.06 -6.08
N THR A 62 0.25 8.98 -5.33
CA THR A 62 1.18 7.83 -5.35
C THR A 62 0.72 6.71 -6.28
N ALA A 63 -0.57 6.67 -6.64
CA ALA A 63 -1.21 5.59 -7.38
C ALA A 63 -0.84 4.21 -6.81
N PRO A 64 -1.14 3.94 -5.52
CA PRO A 64 -0.68 2.75 -4.84
C PRO A 64 -1.43 1.52 -5.34
N HIS A 65 -0.77 0.37 -5.20
CA HIS A 65 -1.41 -0.92 -5.43
C HIS A 65 -2.41 -1.24 -4.31
N ALA A 66 -2.09 -0.86 -3.08
CA ALA A 66 -2.96 -1.06 -1.92
C ALA A 66 -2.84 0.07 -0.89
N VAL A 67 -3.91 0.28 -0.12
CA VAL A 67 -3.92 1.12 1.08
C VAL A 67 -4.37 0.30 2.28
N LEU A 68 -3.62 0.36 3.38
CA LEU A 68 -4.03 -0.17 4.67
C LEU A 68 -4.54 0.98 5.52
N VAL A 69 -5.70 0.80 6.13
CA VAL A 69 -6.35 1.78 7.00
C VAL A 69 -6.75 1.10 8.31
N PRO A 70 -6.47 1.66 9.49
CA PRO A 70 -6.97 1.14 10.75
C PRO A 70 -8.50 1.16 10.75
N GLU A 71 -9.11 0.20 11.44
CA GLU A 71 -10.55 0.18 11.67
C GLU A 71 -11.03 1.50 12.32
N VAL A 72 -10.22 2.02 13.26
CA VAL A 72 -10.43 3.31 13.93
C VAL A 72 -9.32 4.27 13.50
N ALA A 73 -9.64 5.26 12.66
CA ALA A 73 -8.68 6.19 12.07
C ALA A 73 -8.99 7.65 12.45
N GLY A 74 -8.92 7.96 13.76
CA GLY A 74 -9.28 9.29 14.27
C GLY A 74 -10.80 9.49 14.27
N ASP A 75 -11.27 10.58 13.67
CA ASP A 75 -12.70 10.93 13.58
C ASP A 75 -13.45 10.13 12.51
N GLU A 76 -12.73 9.41 11.64
CA GLU A 76 -13.28 8.59 10.57
C GLU A 76 -12.96 7.09 10.80
N SER A 77 -13.93 6.22 10.49
CA SER A 77 -13.69 4.78 10.48
C SER A 77 -12.98 4.34 9.20
N GLY A 78 -12.14 3.31 9.29
CA GLY A 78 -11.47 2.73 8.12
C GLY A 78 -12.45 2.21 7.06
N TYR A 79 -13.65 1.79 7.47
CA TYR A 79 -14.72 1.38 6.54
C TYR A 79 -15.27 2.56 5.73
N LEU A 80 -15.49 3.72 6.36
CA LEU A 80 -15.94 4.92 5.66
C LEU A 80 -14.85 5.46 4.73
N ALA A 81 -13.59 5.50 5.20
CA ALA A 81 -12.44 5.85 4.38
C ALA A 81 -12.35 4.95 3.14
N CYS A 82 -12.54 3.64 3.30
CA CYS A 82 -12.59 2.70 2.17
C CYS A 82 -13.70 3.03 1.18
N ALA A 83 -14.93 3.23 1.65
CA ALA A 83 -16.07 3.53 0.78
C ALA A 83 -15.80 4.78 -0.07
N LYS A 84 -15.25 5.85 0.55
CA LYS A 84 -14.85 7.06 -0.17
C LYS A 84 -13.72 6.78 -1.16
N LEU A 85 -12.66 6.10 -0.74
CA LEU A 85 -11.50 5.82 -1.59
C LEU A 85 -11.91 5.05 -2.85
N ARG A 86 -12.73 4.01 -2.69
CA ARG A 86 -13.22 3.20 -3.81
C ARG A 86 -14.19 3.96 -4.71
N HIS A 87 -14.94 4.93 -4.18
CA HIS A 87 -15.75 5.81 -5.02
C HIS A 87 -14.87 6.66 -5.95
N THR A 88 -13.72 7.16 -5.46
CA THR A 88 -12.79 7.97 -6.25
C THR A 88 -11.77 7.17 -7.08
N LEU A 89 -11.40 5.98 -6.60
CA LEU A 89 -10.38 5.09 -7.16
C LEU A 89 -10.91 3.65 -7.17
N PRO A 90 -11.80 3.29 -8.13
CA PRO A 90 -12.56 2.03 -8.09
C PRO A 90 -11.73 0.74 -8.08
N ASN A 91 -10.52 0.80 -8.65
CA ASN A 91 -9.62 -0.35 -8.76
C ASN A 91 -8.60 -0.43 -7.60
N LEU A 92 -8.64 0.50 -6.65
CA LEU A 92 -7.71 0.53 -5.53
C LEU A 92 -8.05 -0.58 -4.53
N LYS A 93 -7.05 -1.40 -4.20
CA LYS A 93 -7.17 -2.38 -3.12
C LYS A 93 -7.10 -1.65 -1.77
N VAL A 94 -8.15 -1.78 -0.97
CA VAL A 94 -8.18 -1.21 0.39
C VAL A 94 -8.30 -2.36 1.39
N VAL A 95 -7.49 -2.30 2.44
CA VAL A 95 -7.47 -3.29 3.53
C VAL A 95 -7.73 -2.56 4.85
N VAL A 96 -8.79 -2.96 5.55
CA VAL A 96 -9.06 -2.49 6.90
C VAL A 96 -8.31 -3.38 7.90
N VAL A 97 -7.54 -2.75 8.79
CA VAL A 97 -6.77 -3.43 9.84
C VAL A 97 -7.47 -3.25 11.18
N GLY A 98 -8.03 -4.32 11.72
CA GLY A 98 -8.68 -4.32 13.04
C GLY A 98 -7.85 -5.03 14.10
N SER A 99 -8.25 -4.93 15.36
CA SER A 99 -7.55 -5.59 16.48
C SER A 99 -7.65 -7.12 16.43
N GLU A 100 -8.84 -7.61 16.05
CA GLU A 100 -9.18 -9.03 16.02
C GLU A 100 -10.12 -9.32 14.85
N ARG A 101 -10.08 -10.57 14.40
CA ARG A 101 -10.92 -11.08 13.32
C ARG A 101 -12.25 -11.55 13.89
N THR A 102 -13.34 -11.01 13.35
CA THR A 102 -14.69 -11.48 13.65
C THR A 102 -15.51 -11.53 12.37
N PRO A 103 -16.50 -12.44 12.25
CA PRO A 103 -17.36 -12.52 11.07
C PRO A 103 -18.05 -11.20 10.74
N LYS A 104 -18.43 -10.42 11.77
CA LYS A 104 -19.07 -9.11 11.62
C LYS A 104 -18.13 -8.09 10.96
N ARG A 105 -16.86 -8.06 11.36
CA ARG A 105 -15.86 -7.14 10.81
C ARG A 105 -15.49 -7.49 9.37
N GLU A 106 -15.32 -8.78 9.09
CA GLU A 106 -15.06 -9.26 7.73
C GLU A 106 -16.24 -8.97 6.80
N ALA A 107 -17.47 -9.22 7.26
CA ALA A 107 -18.68 -8.90 6.49
C ALA A 107 -18.81 -7.39 6.21
N LEU A 108 -18.50 -6.54 7.19
CA LEU A 108 -18.54 -5.09 7.00
C LEU A 108 -17.45 -4.60 6.04
N ALA A 109 -16.23 -5.14 6.14
CA ALA A 109 -15.16 -4.86 5.17
C ALA A 109 -15.59 -5.27 3.76
N GLN A 110 -16.14 -6.48 3.59
CA GLN A 110 -16.63 -6.96 2.30
C GLN A 110 -17.77 -6.08 1.75
N PHE A 111 -18.68 -5.61 2.61
CA PHE A 111 -19.78 -4.74 2.23
C PHE A 111 -19.29 -3.40 1.63
N VAL A 112 -18.24 -2.81 2.20
CA VAL A 112 -17.58 -1.61 1.62
C VAL A 112 -16.56 -1.98 0.52
N GLY A 113 -16.38 -3.27 0.26
CA GLY A 113 -15.40 -3.92 -0.62
C GLY A 113 -13.95 -3.62 -0.30
N ALA A 114 -13.64 -3.56 0.99
CA ALA A 114 -12.30 -3.76 1.53
C ALA A 114 -12.00 -5.24 1.76
N GLY A 115 -10.72 -5.58 1.82
CA GLY A 115 -10.26 -6.74 2.58
C GLY A 115 -10.21 -6.42 4.08
N PHE A 116 -10.21 -7.43 4.94
CA PHE A 116 -9.98 -7.28 6.37
C PHE A 116 -8.78 -8.12 6.81
N VAL A 117 -7.99 -7.59 7.73
CA VAL A 117 -6.89 -8.31 8.39
C VAL A 117 -6.85 -7.89 9.85
N ALA A 118 -6.62 -8.85 10.74
CA ALA A 118 -6.44 -8.55 12.15
C ALA A 118 -4.96 -8.29 12.45
N GLU A 119 -4.66 -7.39 13.37
CA GLU A 119 -3.29 -7.26 13.89
C GLU A 119 -2.81 -8.58 14.50
N THR A 120 -3.70 -9.38 15.10
CA THR A 120 -3.36 -10.71 15.61
C THR A 120 -2.92 -11.72 14.55
N ASP A 121 -3.18 -11.48 13.25
CA ASP A 121 -2.68 -12.31 12.14
C ASP A 121 -1.16 -12.13 11.90
N GLY A 122 -0.56 -11.13 12.55
CA GLY A 122 0.86 -10.84 12.44
C GLY A 122 1.26 -10.21 11.09
N VAL A 123 2.56 -9.92 10.97
CA VAL A 123 3.09 -9.17 9.83
C VAL A 123 2.92 -9.92 8.51
N ASN A 124 2.99 -11.26 8.55
CA ASN A 124 2.76 -12.09 7.37
C ASN A 124 1.31 -12.00 6.87
N GLY A 125 0.33 -11.90 7.78
CA GLY A 125 -1.07 -11.67 7.42
C GLY A 125 -1.25 -10.31 6.74
N LEU A 126 -0.59 -9.26 7.26
CA LEU A 126 -0.60 -7.93 6.66
C LEU A 126 0.03 -7.91 5.26
N VAL A 127 1.17 -8.59 5.07
CA VAL A 127 1.83 -8.71 3.75
C VAL A 127 0.95 -9.47 2.76
N ALA A 128 0.34 -10.58 3.18
CA ALA A 128 -0.56 -11.37 2.34
C ALA A 128 -1.79 -10.56 1.93
N ALA A 129 -2.32 -9.73 2.84
CA ALA A 129 -3.50 -8.91 2.57
C ALA A 129 -3.24 -7.85 1.49
N VAL A 130 -2.01 -7.36 1.31
CA VAL A 130 -1.69 -6.34 0.29
C VAL A 130 -1.16 -6.89 -1.03
N SER A 131 -0.59 -8.09 -1.01
CA SER A 131 0.06 -8.73 -2.17
C SER A 131 -0.87 -9.01 -3.34
#